data_AF-A0A2W2DLS6-F1
#
_entry.id   AF-A0A2W2DLS6-F1
#
_cell.length_a   1.000
_cell.length_b   1.000
_cell.length_c   1.000
_cell.angle_alpha   90.00
_cell.angle_beta   90.00
_cell.angle_gamma   90.00
#
_symmetry.space_group_name_H-M   'P 1'
#
loop_
_entity.id
_entity.type
_entity.pdbx_description
1 polymer ?
#
loop_
_entity_poly.entity_id
_entity_poly.type
_entity_poly.pdbx_seq_one_letter_code
_entity_poly.pdbx_strand_id
1 'polypeptide(L)'
;MTQQSPVPVDPADDLPEQMKVRREKRDRMLADGVEPYPISYPRTSTLAEVRERYAELPTDTATGDRVAVTGRVIFVRNTGKLCFATLRDGDGTELQAMLSLDRVGAERLEDWKRLVDLGDHVGVTGEVITSRRGELSVLAEQWAITAKALRPLPVAHKPLSEEARVRQRYVDLIVRPQARQMVRTRAAAVRSLRDSLHGQGFIEVETPMLQLLPGGAAARPFVTHSNALDTDLYLRIAPELFLKRSVVGGVERVFEINRNFRNEGIDSSHSPEFAMLEAYQAYGDYNTMAELTRNLVQQAAIAVGGSAVVTHADGREFDLSGEWRSVSLFGVLSEALGEEVTVRTERARLVEYADKVGLAVDPKWGPGKLAEELFEELVVPGLQAPTFVRDYPEETSPLTRGHRGEPGLAEKWDLYVLGFELATAYSELVDPVVQRERLVAQAQLAARGDDEAMRLDEDFLRAMEYGMPPAGGMGMGIDRLLMALTGLGIRETILFPLVRPE
;
A
#
# COMPACT_ATOMS: atom_id res chain seq x y z
N MET A 1 15.50 44.84 37.49
CA MET A 1 14.89 43.50 37.51
C MET A 1 14.52 43.14 36.09
N THR A 2 15.46 42.52 35.37
CA THR A 2 15.27 42.06 34.01
C THR A 2 14.44 40.78 34.04
N GLN A 3 13.24 40.83 33.46
CA GLN A 3 12.43 39.65 33.19
C GLN A 3 13.20 38.78 32.19
N GLN A 4 13.68 37.63 32.66
CA GLN A 4 14.16 36.57 31.78
C GLN A 4 12.94 35.98 31.07
N SER A 5 12.92 36.08 29.74
CA SER A 5 12.03 35.29 28.90
C SER A 5 12.21 33.81 29.23
N PRO A 6 11.13 33.01 29.31
CA PRO A 6 11.27 31.58 29.53
C PRO A 6 12.09 30.97 28.39
N VAL A 7 13.07 30.15 28.77
CA VAL A 7 13.84 29.33 27.84
C VAL A 7 12.86 28.38 27.14
N PRO A 8 12.93 28.21 25.80
CA PRO A 8 12.07 27.25 25.11
C PRO A 8 12.40 25.84 25.61
N VAL A 9 11.46 25.21 26.31
CA VAL A 9 11.56 23.82 26.75
C VAL A 9 11.21 22.93 25.55
N ASP A 10 11.95 21.83 25.34
CA ASP A 10 11.62 20.85 24.29
C ASP A 10 10.21 20.28 24.56
N PRO A 11 9.30 20.29 23.58
CA PRO A 11 7.98 19.67 23.72
C PRO A 11 8.00 18.20 24.21
N ALA A 12 9.12 17.50 24.05
CA ALA A 12 9.32 16.16 24.60
C ALA A 12 9.38 16.14 26.14
N ASP A 13 9.94 17.17 26.78
CA ASP A 13 10.06 17.28 28.24
C ASP A 13 8.71 17.61 28.92
N ASP A 14 7.81 18.30 28.21
CA ASP A 14 6.47 18.66 28.69
C ASP A 14 5.40 17.58 28.43
N LEU A 15 5.68 16.58 27.59
CA LEU A 15 4.72 15.53 27.26
C LEU A 15 4.21 14.77 28.52
N PRO A 16 5.07 14.37 29.48
CA PRO A 16 4.62 13.75 30.72
C PRO A 16 3.65 14.64 31.53
N GLU A 17 3.92 15.95 31.59
CA GLU A 17 3.08 16.90 32.34
C GLU A 17 1.73 17.11 31.66
N GLN A 18 1.70 17.29 30.32
CA GLN A 18 0.44 17.38 29.58
C GLN A 18 -0.42 16.12 29.74
N MET A 19 0.20 14.94 29.76
CA MET A 19 -0.51 13.69 30.00
C MET A 19 -1.08 13.62 31.42
N LYS A 20 -0.34 14.09 32.42
CA LYS A 20 -0.80 14.16 33.82
C LYS A 20 -2.01 15.07 33.95
N VAL A 21 -1.95 16.30 33.43
CA VAL A 21 -3.06 17.26 33.44
C VAL A 21 -4.31 16.69 32.75
N ARG A 22 -4.15 16.02 31.61
CA ARG A 22 -5.27 15.39 30.88
C ARG A 22 -5.90 14.22 31.66
N ARG A 23 -5.10 13.45 32.41
CA ARG A 23 -5.60 12.40 33.32
C ARG A 23 -6.37 13.01 34.48
N GLU A 24 -5.85 14.06 35.10
CA GLU A 24 -6.55 14.77 36.18
C GLU A 24 -7.90 15.34 35.72
N LYS A 25 -7.98 15.88 34.49
CA LYS A 25 -9.25 16.30 33.89
C LYS A 25 -10.21 15.13 33.69
N ARG A 26 -9.73 13.98 33.22
CA ARG A 26 -10.52 12.75 33.08
C ARG A 26 -11.07 12.27 34.43
N ASP A 27 -10.25 12.29 35.47
CA ASP A 27 -10.67 11.85 36.81
C ASP A 27 -11.69 12.82 37.41
N ARG A 28 -11.53 14.12 37.15
CA ARG A 28 -12.51 15.14 37.54
C ARG A 28 -13.85 14.95 36.85
N MET A 29 -13.87 14.61 35.56
CA MET A 29 -15.13 14.32 34.85
C MET A 29 -15.91 13.23 35.57
N LEU A 30 -15.25 12.13 35.95
CA LEU A 30 -15.89 11.05 36.68
C LEU A 30 -16.38 11.47 38.07
N ALA A 31 -15.60 12.26 38.80
CA ALA A 31 -16.00 12.79 40.09
C ALA A 31 -17.23 13.71 39.98
N ASP A 32 -17.33 14.47 38.89
CA ASP A 32 -18.45 15.37 38.57
C ASP A 32 -19.64 14.60 37.92
N GLY A 33 -19.57 13.27 37.78
CA GLY A 33 -20.62 12.44 37.17
C GLY A 33 -20.72 12.53 35.64
N VAL A 34 -19.72 13.11 34.98
CA VAL A 34 -19.60 13.21 33.53
C VAL A 34 -18.79 12.03 33.00
N GLU A 35 -19.35 11.26 32.07
CA GLU A 35 -18.64 10.14 31.44
C GLU A 35 -17.63 10.68 30.39
N PRO A 36 -16.31 10.44 30.55
CA PRO A 36 -15.29 10.91 29.60
C PRO A 36 -15.25 10.10 28.29
N TYR A 37 -15.95 8.96 28.25
CA TYR A 37 -16.01 7.99 27.15
C TYR A 37 -17.42 7.38 27.03
N PRO A 38 -18.46 8.18 26.75
CA PRO A 38 -19.82 7.67 26.65
C PRO A 38 -19.98 6.66 25.52
N ILE A 39 -20.90 5.72 25.69
CA ILE A 39 -21.19 4.66 24.72
C ILE A 39 -21.69 5.24 23.39
N SER A 40 -22.44 6.34 23.42
CA SER A 40 -23.05 6.93 22.23
C SER A 40 -23.24 8.44 22.34
N TYR A 41 -23.37 9.08 21.19
CA TYR A 41 -23.85 10.46 21.04
C TYR A 41 -24.85 10.47 19.88
N PRO A 42 -26.01 11.17 19.98
CA PRO A 42 -27.07 11.11 18.98
C PRO A 42 -26.73 11.96 17.75
N ARG A 43 -25.68 11.59 17.01
CA ARG A 43 -25.23 12.29 15.79
C ARG A 43 -26.32 12.18 14.72
N THR A 44 -26.78 13.32 14.22
CA THR A 44 -27.78 13.42 13.14
C THR A 44 -27.17 13.69 11.78
N SER A 45 -25.94 14.23 11.74
CA SER A 45 -25.27 14.61 10.49
C SER A 45 -23.75 14.48 10.60
N THR A 46 -23.11 14.14 9.49
CA THR A 46 -21.66 14.24 9.33
C THR A 46 -21.24 15.70 9.12
N LEU A 47 -19.97 16.03 9.36
CA LEU A 47 -19.50 17.39 9.05
C LEU A 47 -19.58 17.69 7.55
N ALA A 48 -19.32 16.69 6.71
CA ALA A 48 -19.42 16.79 5.25
C ALA A 48 -20.85 17.09 4.78
N GLU A 49 -21.85 16.38 5.30
CA GLU A 49 -23.26 16.61 4.98
C GLU A 49 -23.70 18.03 5.34
N VAL A 50 -23.23 18.57 6.47
CA VAL A 50 -23.52 19.96 6.85
C VAL A 50 -22.85 20.93 5.89
N ARG A 51 -21.58 20.72 5.53
CA ARG A 51 -20.89 21.59 4.56
C ARG A 51 -21.55 21.57 3.19
N GLU A 52 -21.96 20.40 2.71
CA GLU A 52 -22.61 20.24 1.41
C GLU A 52 -23.99 20.91 1.39
N ARG A 53 -24.84 20.62 2.39
CA ARG A 53 -26.21 21.15 2.46
C ARG A 53 -26.25 22.67 2.57
N TYR A 54 -25.28 23.28 3.24
CA TYR A 54 -25.25 24.72 3.51
C TYR A 54 -24.09 25.44 2.81
N ALA A 55 -23.59 24.88 1.70
CA ALA A 55 -22.45 25.44 0.96
C ALA A 55 -22.68 26.89 0.48
N GLU A 56 -23.92 27.24 0.17
CA GLU A 56 -24.32 28.56 -0.34
C GLU A 56 -25.01 29.45 0.72
N LEU A 57 -24.91 29.07 2.01
CA LEU A 57 -25.55 29.84 3.08
C LEU A 57 -24.92 31.25 3.18
N PRO A 58 -25.71 32.35 3.09
CA PRO A 58 -25.16 33.70 3.13
C PRO A 58 -24.47 34.00 4.46
N THR A 59 -23.52 34.94 4.48
CA THR A 59 -22.83 35.41 5.69
C THR A 59 -23.82 35.94 6.75
N ASP A 60 -23.49 35.75 8.03
CA ASP A 60 -24.27 36.22 9.18
C ASP A 60 -25.74 35.77 9.19
N THR A 61 -25.97 34.53 8.78
CA THR A 61 -27.31 33.94 8.63
C THR A 61 -27.51 32.78 9.61
N ALA A 62 -28.68 32.76 10.24
CA ALA A 62 -29.14 31.68 11.09
C ALA A 62 -30.25 30.90 10.37
N THR A 63 -30.16 29.58 10.32
CA THR A 63 -31.04 28.74 9.48
C THR A 63 -32.31 28.30 10.18
N GLY A 64 -32.30 28.23 11.51
CA GLY A 64 -33.28 27.50 12.31
C GLY A 64 -33.09 25.97 12.31
N ASP A 65 -32.20 25.44 11.48
CA ASP A 65 -31.97 23.99 11.34
C ASP A 65 -31.04 23.48 12.44
N ARG A 66 -31.54 22.52 13.23
CA ARG A 66 -30.79 21.92 14.33
C ARG A 66 -30.13 20.62 13.89
N VAL A 67 -28.83 20.51 14.19
CA VAL A 67 -28.01 19.32 13.92
C VAL A 67 -27.26 18.90 15.18
N ALA A 68 -26.98 17.61 15.29
CA ALA A 68 -26.05 17.04 16.24
C ALA A 68 -24.86 16.45 15.48
N VAL A 69 -23.69 17.06 15.66
CA VAL A 69 -22.45 16.69 14.98
C VAL A 69 -21.42 16.20 15.99
N THR A 70 -20.45 15.42 15.52
CA THR A 70 -19.31 14.96 16.32
C THR A 70 -18.02 15.22 15.58
N GLY A 71 -16.94 15.46 16.29
CA GLY A 71 -15.62 15.52 15.68
C GLY A 71 -14.50 15.68 16.70
N ARG A 72 -13.27 15.53 16.20
CA ARG A 72 -12.06 15.79 16.97
C ARG A 72 -11.76 17.27 17.00
N VAL A 73 -11.53 17.81 18.19
CA VAL A 73 -11.12 19.19 18.40
C VAL A 73 -9.68 19.38 17.90
N ILE A 74 -9.52 20.09 16.77
CA ILE A 74 -8.21 20.37 16.16
C ILE A 74 -7.73 21.80 16.38
N PHE A 75 -8.65 22.69 16.76
CA PHE A 75 -8.36 24.08 17.14
C PHE A 75 -9.35 24.53 18.20
N VAL A 76 -8.90 25.32 19.18
CA VAL A 76 -9.74 25.94 20.21
C VAL A 76 -9.30 27.37 20.43
N ARG A 77 -10.27 28.27 20.56
CA ARG A 77 -10.05 29.65 20.99
C ARG A 77 -11.15 30.07 21.96
N ASN A 78 -10.77 30.33 23.21
CA ASN A 78 -11.68 30.74 24.26
C ASN A 78 -11.62 32.27 24.45
N THR A 79 -12.79 32.90 24.57
CA THR A 79 -12.94 34.29 25.02
C THR A 79 -13.82 34.33 26.28
N GLY A 80 -14.14 35.52 26.79
CA GLY A 80 -14.97 35.66 27.99
C GLY A 80 -16.32 34.95 27.89
N LYS A 81 -17.16 35.37 26.93
CA LYS A 81 -18.55 34.89 26.76
C LYS A 81 -18.77 33.98 25.54
N LEU A 82 -17.71 33.67 24.79
CA LEU A 82 -17.81 32.93 23.54
C LEU A 82 -16.57 32.05 23.32
N CYS A 83 -16.76 30.77 23.06
CA CYS A 83 -15.70 29.85 22.70
C CYS A 83 -15.90 29.36 21.27
N PHE A 84 -14.79 29.14 20.57
CA PHE A 84 -14.76 28.61 19.22
C PHE A 84 -13.92 27.34 19.22
N ALA A 85 -14.37 26.34 18.49
CA ALA A 85 -13.60 25.13 18.22
C ALA A 85 -13.73 24.75 16.76
N THR A 86 -12.66 24.27 16.16
CA THR A 86 -12.76 23.59 14.87
C THR A 86 -12.80 22.10 15.15
N LEU A 87 -13.87 21.46 14.69
CA LEU A 87 -14.08 20.02 14.75
C LEU A 87 -13.65 19.41 13.42
N ARG A 88 -12.92 18.30 13.47
CA ARG A 88 -12.55 17.52 12.29
C ARG A 88 -13.15 16.13 12.38
N ASP A 89 -13.86 15.72 11.33
CA ASP A 89 -14.40 14.37 11.20
C ASP A 89 -13.33 13.41 10.66
N GLY A 90 -13.60 12.10 10.66
CA GLY A 90 -12.65 11.07 10.23
C GLY A 90 -12.19 11.22 8.78
N ASP A 91 -13.03 11.83 7.93
CA ASP A 91 -12.70 12.08 6.53
C ASP A 91 -11.74 13.26 6.33
N GLY A 92 -11.57 14.10 7.35
CA GLY A 92 -10.79 15.33 7.32
C GLY A 92 -11.64 16.59 7.15
N THR A 93 -12.95 16.47 6.95
CA THR A 93 -13.84 17.63 6.86
C THR A 93 -13.85 18.39 8.17
N GLU A 94 -13.82 19.72 8.08
CA GLU A 94 -13.80 20.61 9.23
C GLU A 94 -15.05 21.47 9.31
N LEU A 95 -15.53 21.68 10.53
CA LEU A 95 -16.66 22.56 10.83
C LEU A 95 -16.43 23.28 12.16
N GLN A 96 -16.79 24.57 12.22
CA GLN A 96 -16.68 25.33 13.45
C GLN A 96 -17.83 25.00 14.41
N ALA A 97 -17.54 24.84 15.70
CA ALA A 97 -18.50 24.89 16.77
C ALA A 97 -18.36 26.22 17.52
N MET A 98 -19.49 26.88 17.76
CA MET A 98 -19.57 28.14 18.51
C MET A 98 -20.34 27.90 19.82
N LEU A 99 -19.70 28.13 20.96
CA LEU A 99 -20.33 27.98 22.28
C LEU A 99 -20.45 29.36 22.92
N SER A 100 -21.67 29.91 22.98
CA SER A 100 -21.92 31.21 23.59
C SER A 100 -22.56 31.07 24.97
N LEU A 101 -22.23 32.00 25.87
CA LEU A 101 -22.79 32.07 27.22
C LEU A 101 -24.33 32.05 27.19
N ASP A 102 -24.92 32.80 26.26
CA ASP A 102 -26.36 32.97 26.15
C ASP A 102 -27.09 31.72 25.62
N ARG A 103 -26.37 30.78 25.01
CA ARG A 103 -26.94 29.53 24.46
C ARG A 103 -26.68 28.32 25.35
N VAL A 104 -25.43 28.07 25.74
CA VAL A 104 -25.08 26.88 26.55
C VAL A 104 -25.17 27.14 28.06
N GLY A 105 -25.21 28.40 28.50
CA GLY A 105 -25.19 28.78 29.91
C GLY A 105 -23.78 28.89 30.53
N ALA A 106 -23.68 29.59 31.65
CA ALA A 106 -22.41 29.90 32.32
C ALA A 106 -21.62 28.65 32.75
N GLU A 107 -22.30 27.70 33.39
CA GLU A 107 -21.68 26.47 33.90
C GLU A 107 -21.11 25.61 32.77
N ARG A 108 -21.90 25.34 31.73
CA ARG A 108 -21.46 24.53 30.58
C ARG A 108 -20.38 25.21 29.75
N LEU A 109 -20.36 26.54 29.68
CA LEU A 109 -19.29 27.28 29.02
C LEU A 109 -17.98 27.23 29.82
N GLU A 110 -18.05 27.27 31.15
CA GLU A 110 -16.88 27.13 32.01
C GLU A 110 -16.35 25.70 31.98
N ASP A 111 -17.23 24.70 32.00
CA ASP A 111 -16.87 23.30 31.79
C ASP A 111 -16.12 23.12 30.47
N TRP A 112 -16.58 23.73 29.39
CA TRP A 112 -15.90 23.66 28.10
C TRP A 112 -14.44 24.14 28.22
N LYS A 113 -14.22 25.32 28.82
CA LYS A 113 -12.88 25.91 29.00
C LYS A 113 -11.99 25.08 29.91
N ARG A 114 -12.57 24.48 30.94
CA ARG A 114 -11.87 23.70 31.97
C ARG A 114 -11.49 22.30 31.49
N LEU A 115 -12.39 21.66 30.73
CA LEU A 115 -12.37 20.22 30.49
C LEU A 115 -11.91 19.82 29.09
N VAL A 116 -12.20 20.64 28.06
CA VAL A 116 -11.89 20.30 26.66
C VAL A 116 -10.48 20.72 26.30
N ASP A 117 -9.74 19.83 25.64
CA ASP A 117 -8.41 20.04 25.11
C ASP A 117 -8.33 19.72 23.62
N LEU A 118 -7.31 20.23 22.94
CA LEU A 118 -6.95 19.78 21.60
C LEU A 118 -6.77 18.25 21.58
N GLY A 119 -7.33 17.60 20.58
CA GLY A 119 -7.32 16.16 20.39
C GLY A 119 -8.54 15.43 20.97
N ASP A 120 -9.31 16.04 21.86
CA ASP A 120 -10.54 15.44 22.39
C ASP A 120 -11.57 15.25 21.26
N HIS A 121 -12.41 14.21 21.37
CA HIS A 121 -13.64 14.14 20.58
C HIS A 121 -14.79 14.72 21.38
N VAL A 122 -15.61 15.51 20.70
CA VAL A 122 -16.81 16.13 21.27
C VAL A 122 -18.00 15.95 20.35
N GLY A 123 -19.19 15.94 20.95
CA GLY A 123 -20.46 16.08 20.28
C GLY A 123 -21.04 17.46 20.55
N VAL A 124 -21.59 18.10 19.52
CA VAL A 124 -22.22 19.43 19.60
C VAL A 124 -23.60 19.35 18.95
N THR A 125 -24.63 19.75 19.70
CA THR A 125 -26.00 19.89 19.21
C THR A 125 -26.38 21.36 19.20
N GLY A 126 -26.88 21.86 18.08
CA GLY A 126 -27.22 23.26 17.94
C GLY A 126 -27.69 23.63 16.54
N GLU A 127 -27.85 24.93 16.33
CA GLU A 127 -28.33 25.50 15.08
C GLU A 127 -27.18 25.69 14.07
N VAL A 128 -27.42 25.39 12.79
CA VAL A 128 -26.46 25.72 11.72
C VAL A 128 -26.56 27.21 11.40
N ILE A 129 -25.42 27.89 11.44
CA ILE A 129 -25.30 29.33 11.16
C ILE A 129 -24.06 29.62 10.32
N THR A 130 -24.00 30.78 9.70
CA THR A 130 -22.73 31.41 9.31
C THR A 130 -22.40 32.53 10.28
N SER A 131 -21.15 32.61 10.71
CA SER A 131 -20.70 33.73 11.54
C SER A 131 -20.69 35.05 10.76
N ARG A 132 -20.50 36.18 11.45
CA ARG A 132 -20.23 37.49 10.83
C ARG A 132 -19.05 37.52 9.85
N ARG A 133 -18.16 36.52 9.92
CA ARG A 133 -17.00 36.37 9.02
C ARG A 133 -17.26 35.37 7.88
N GLY A 134 -18.48 34.85 7.76
CA GLY A 134 -18.87 33.85 6.76
C GLY A 134 -18.53 32.40 7.14
N GLU A 135 -17.88 32.15 8.28
CA GLU A 135 -17.53 30.77 8.68
C GLU A 135 -18.78 29.96 9.06
N LEU A 136 -19.04 28.87 8.32
CA LEU A 136 -20.11 27.92 8.61
C LEU A 136 -19.86 27.23 9.96
N SER A 137 -20.85 27.29 10.84
CA SER A 137 -20.72 26.89 12.24
C SER A 137 -21.97 26.20 12.77
N VAL A 138 -21.80 25.36 13.79
CA VAL A 138 -22.90 24.94 14.67
C VAL A 138 -22.88 25.83 15.91
N LEU A 139 -23.92 26.65 16.11
CA LEU A 139 -24.13 27.41 17.33
C LEU A 139 -24.70 26.48 18.40
N ALA A 140 -23.83 26.05 19.31
CA ALA A 140 -24.12 25.03 20.29
C ALA A 140 -25.20 25.48 21.28
N GLU A 141 -26.19 24.62 21.48
CA GLU A 141 -27.12 24.65 22.60
C GLU A 141 -26.69 23.64 23.67
N GLN A 142 -26.13 22.51 23.23
CA GLN A 142 -25.61 21.46 24.09
C GLN A 142 -24.31 20.90 23.53
N TRP A 143 -23.44 20.44 24.41
CA TRP A 143 -22.21 19.75 24.03
C TRP A 143 -21.88 18.65 25.06
N ALA A 144 -21.14 17.64 24.60
CA ALA A 144 -20.62 16.56 25.43
C ALA A 144 -19.23 16.13 24.95
N ILE A 145 -18.39 15.65 25.86
CA ILE A 145 -17.19 14.90 25.47
C ILE A 145 -17.64 13.52 25.01
N THR A 146 -17.10 13.05 23.89
CA THR A 146 -17.34 11.70 23.38
C THR A 146 -16.11 10.80 23.48
N ALA A 147 -14.90 11.39 23.53
CA ALA A 147 -13.70 10.68 23.98
C ALA A 147 -12.61 11.65 24.45
N LYS A 148 -12.19 11.55 25.72
CA LYS A 148 -11.07 12.33 26.25
C LYS A 148 -9.72 11.84 25.71
N ALA A 149 -8.93 12.73 25.12
CA ALA A 149 -7.57 12.44 24.67
C ALA A 149 -6.57 12.66 25.80
N LEU A 150 -5.90 11.58 26.23
CA LEU A 150 -4.86 11.64 27.26
C LEU A 150 -3.50 12.06 26.73
N ARG A 151 -3.23 11.82 25.43
CA ARG A 151 -2.02 12.30 24.76
C ARG A 151 -2.38 13.51 23.89
N PRO A 152 -1.58 14.59 23.92
CA PRO A 152 -1.76 15.71 23.00
C PRO A 152 -1.49 15.27 21.55
N LEU A 153 -2.14 15.95 20.60
CA LEU A 153 -1.73 15.86 19.21
C LEU A 153 -0.37 16.56 19.01
N PRO A 154 0.43 16.16 17.99
CA PRO A 154 1.60 16.91 17.60
C PRO A 154 1.25 18.37 17.28
N VAL A 155 2.15 19.29 17.62
CA VAL A 155 1.98 20.71 17.30
C VAL A 155 2.00 20.92 15.79
N ALA A 156 1.08 21.74 15.27
CA ALA A 156 0.87 21.89 13.82
C ALA A 156 2.11 22.37 13.04
N HIS A 157 3.05 23.07 13.68
CA HIS A 157 4.26 23.59 13.05
C HIS A 157 5.47 22.64 13.09
N LYS A 158 5.38 21.50 13.80
CA LYS A 158 6.45 20.49 13.85
C LYS A 158 5.98 19.25 13.08
N PRO A 159 6.45 19.04 11.84
CA PRO A 159 6.06 17.87 11.07
C PRO A 159 6.55 16.59 11.77
N LEU A 160 5.77 15.52 11.67
CA LEU A 160 6.21 14.19 12.08
C LEU A 160 7.37 13.74 11.18
N SER A 161 8.41 13.16 11.79
CA SER A 161 9.43 12.42 11.06
C SER A 161 8.82 11.23 10.32
N GLU A 162 9.47 10.75 9.27
CA GLU A 162 9.00 9.58 8.52
C GLU A 162 8.81 8.36 9.43
N GLU A 163 9.77 8.10 10.32
CA GLU A 163 9.66 7.01 11.31
C GLU A 163 8.44 7.18 12.21
N ALA A 164 8.19 8.39 12.72
CA ALA A 164 7.02 8.65 13.57
C ALA A 164 5.71 8.44 12.81
N ARG A 165 5.63 8.79 11.51
CA ARG A 165 4.44 8.54 10.69
C ARG A 165 4.15 7.06 10.54
N VAL A 166 5.20 6.27 10.32
CA VAL A 166 5.09 4.81 10.16
C VAL A 166 4.70 4.14 11.47
N ARG A 167 5.35 4.49 12.58
CA ARG A 167 5.05 3.93 13.92
C ARG A 167 3.68 4.37 14.44
N GLN A 168 3.31 5.63 14.22
CA GLN A 168 2.11 6.24 14.76
C GLN A 168 1.16 6.66 13.63
N ARG A 169 0.85 5.73 12.71
CA ARG A 169 -0.01 6.04 11.56
C ARG A 169 -1.34 6.64 11.97
N TYR A 170 -1.91 6.23 13.10
CA TYR A 170 -3.13 6.80 13.64
C TYR A 170 -3.02 8.30 13.94
N VAL A 171 -1.85 8.81 14.31
CA VAL A 171 -1.59 10.25 14.46
C VAL A 171 -1.38 10.92 13.11
N ASP A 172 -0.61 10.30 12.21
CA ASP A 172 -0.37 10.81 10.85
C ASP A 172 -1.70 11.01 10.09
N LEU A 173 -2.62 10.05 10.17
CA LEU A 173 -3.97 10.15 9.59
C LEU A 173 -4.78 11.32 10.17
N ILE A 174 -4.58 11.68 11.44
CA ILE A 174 -5.27 12.84 12.02
C ILE A 174 -4.70 14.13 11.43
N VAL A 175 -3.38 14.28 11.40
CA VAL A 175 -2.74 15.57 11.12
C VAL A 175 -2.46 15.84 9.65
N ARG A 176 -2.26 14.80 8.83
CA ARG A 176 -1.85 14.93 7.43
C ARG A 176 -2.96 14.51 6.45
N PRO A 177 -3.52 15.43 5.65
CA PRO A 177 -4.51 15.11 4.61
C PRO A 177 -4.03 14.05 3.62
N GLN A 178 -2.75 14.10 3.21
CA GLN A 178 -2.15 13.15 2.27
C GLN A 178 -2.20 11.71 2.79
N ALA A 179 -1.99 11.50 4.10
CA ALA A 179 -2.10 10.17 4.71
C ALA A 179 -3.52 9.61 4.60
N ARG A 180 -4.54 10.45 4.84
CA ARG A 180 -5.95 10.06 4.67
C ARG A 180 -6.27 9.77 3.22
N GLN A 181 -5.77 10.58 2.29
CA GLN A 181 -5.98 10.38 0.87
C GLN A 181 -5.40 9.05 0.40
N MET A 182 -4.20 8.68 0.86
CA MET A 182 -3.57 7.40 0.52
C MET A 182 -4.44 6.18 0.88
N VAL A 183 -5.13 6.20 2.04
CA VAL A 183 -6.06 5.11 2.42
C VAL A 183 -7.16 4.93 1.37
N ARG A 184 -7.72 6.04 0.87
CA ARG A 184 -8.77 6.03 -0.17
C ARG A 184 -8.20 5.63 -1.52
N THR A 185 -7.03 6.16 -1.89
CA THR A 185 -6.31 5.82 -3.12
C THR A 185 -6.04 4.32 -3.20
N ARG A 186 -5.54 3.72 -2.11
CA ARG A 186 -5.35 2.27 -2.02
C ARG A 186 -6.66 1.51 -2.22
N ALA A 187 -7.71 1.89 -1.51
CA ALA A 187 -9.01 1.23 -1.62
C ALA A 187 -9.60 1.33 -3.04
N ALA A 188 -9.48 2.51 -3.67
CA ALA A 188 -9.93 2.76 -5.04
C ALA A 188 -9.14 1.94 -6.07
N ALA A 189 -7.80 1.90 -5.96
CA ALA A 189 -6.95 1.12 -6.85
C ALA A 189 -7.26 -0.38 -6.76
N VAL A 190 -7.32 -0.94 -5.54
CA VAL A 190 -7.63 -2.36 -5.33
C VAL A 190 -9.04 -2.70 -5.83
N ARG A 191 -10.02 -1.83 -5.59
CA ARG A 191 -11.37 -2.00 -6.13
C ARG A 191 -11.35 -2.00 -7.66
N SER A 192 -10.63 -1.07 -8.29
CA SER A 192 -10.50 -0.99 -9.73
C SER A 192 -9.91 -2.27 -10.32
N LEU A 193 -8.88 -2.86 -9.70
CA LEU A 193 -8.30 -4.13 -10.16
C LEU A 193 -9.35 -5.24 -10.17
N ARG A 194 -10.12 -5.37 -9.08
CA ARG A 194 -11.22 -6.36 -8.99
C ARG A 194 -12.30 -6.11 -10.04
N ASP A 195 -12.76 -4.87 -10.16
CA ASP A 195 -13.82 -4.50 -11.11
C ASP A 195 -13.37 -4.76 -12.56
N SER A 196 -12.11 -4.45 -12.91
CA SER A 196 -11.54 -4.71 -14.24
C SER A 196 -11.38 -6.20 -14.55
N LEU A 197 -10.98 -7.02 -13.57
CA LEU A 197 -10.84 -8.47 -13.74
C LEU A 197 -12.22 -9.16 -13.85
N HIS A 198 -13.17 -8.78 -13.00
CA HIS A 198 -14.55 -9.26 -13.09
C HIS A 198 -15.19 -8.88 -14.44
N GLY A 199 -14.96 -7.66 -14.92
CA GLY A 199 -15.42 -7.21 -16.24
C GLY A 199 -14.86 -8.04 -17.40
N GLN A 200 -13.75 -8.74 -17.20
CA GLN A 200 -13.09 -9.63 -18.16
C GLN A 200 -13.34 -11.13 -17.89
N GLY A 201 -14.25 -11.45 -16.97
CA GLY A 201 -14.68 -12.82 -16.68
C GLY A 201 -13.70 -13.62 -15.80
N PHE A 202 -12.76 -12.97 -15.13
CA PHE A 202 -11.91 -13.64 -14.13
C PHE A 202 -12.69 -13.89 -12.84
N ILE A 203 -12.40 -15.02 -12.19
CA ILE A 203 -13.01 -15.44 -10.92
C ILE A 203 -11.99 -15.25 -9.79
N GLU A 204 -12.36 -14.46 -8.76
CA GLU A 204 -11.54 -14.32 -7.55
C GLU A 204 -11.64 -15.61 -6.72
N VAL A 205 -10.50 -16.18 -6.32
CA VAL A 205 -10.42 -17.36 -5.45
C VAL A 205 -9.52 -17.09 -4.24
N GLU A 206 -9.66 -17.92 -3.21
CA GLU A 206 -8.79 -17.89 -2.03
C GLU A 206 -7.96 -19.17 -1.99
N THR A 207 -6.63 -19.04 -2.06
CA THR A 207 -5.70 -20.17 -1.95
C THR A 207 -4.99 -20.21 -0.58
N PRO A 208 -4.44 -21.36 -0.15
CA PRO A 208 -3.83 -21.49 1.18
C PRO A 208 -2.64 -20.55 1.40
N MET A 209 -2.68 -19.78 2.50
CA MET A 209 -1.53 -19.01 2.98
C MET A 209 -0.55 -19.81 3.84
N LEU A 210 -1.05 -20.83 4.55
CA LEU A 210 -0.22 -21.80 5.25
C LEU A 210 -0.05 -23.03 4.36
N GLN A 211 1.20 -23.35 4.02
CA GLN A 211 1.56 -24.39 3.06
C GLN A 211 2.52 -25.39 3.70
N LEU A 212 2.42 -26.66 3.32
CA LEU A 212 3.38 -27.70 3.74
C LEU A 212 4.72 -27.55 3.01
N LEU A 213 4.70 -27.01 1.80
CA LEU A 213 5.87 -26.76 0.98
C LEU A 213 5.68 -25.41 0.29
N PRO A 214 6.57 -24.43 0.51
CA PRO A 214 6.50 -23.14 -0.15
C PRO A 214 7.06 -23.25 -1.58
N GLY A 215 6.38 -22.63 -2.54
CA GLY A 215 6.79 -22.61 -3.94
C GLY A 215 6.14 -21.47 -4.72
N GLY A 216 6.32 -21.46 -6.04
CA GLY A 216 5.80 -20.41 -6.92
C GLY A 216 6.64 -19.13 -6.98
N ALA A 217 7.74 -19.06 -6.23
CA ALA A 217 8.73 -17.99 -6.33
C ALA A 217 10.10 -18.48 -5.81
N ALA A 218 11.16 -17.74 -6.11
CA ALA A 218 12.45 -17.89 -5.45
C ALA A 218 12.54 -16.87 -4.31
N ALA A 219 12.27 -17.31 -3.08
CA ALA A 219 12.22 -16.45 -1.90
C ALA A 219 12.31 -17.28 -0.62
N ARG A 220 12.88 -16.71 0.44
CA ARG A 220 12.93 -17.38 1.76
C ARG A 220 11.56 -17.28 2.45
N PRO A 221 10.94 -18.40 2.86
CA PRO A 221 9.64 -18.39 3.53
C PRO A 221 9.76 -18.02 5.02
N PHE A 222 8.66 -17.56 5.61
CA PHE A 222 8.49 -17.63 7.08
C PHE A 222 8.08 -19.06 7.47
N VAL A 223 8.66 -19.57 8.56
CA VAL A 223 8.38 -20.90 9.10
C VAL A 223 7.60 -20.76 10.41
N THR A 224 6.59 -21.59 10.60
CA THR A 224 5.80 -21.69 11.85
C THR A 224 5.48 -23.15 12.14
N HIS A 225 5.02 -23.45 13.35
CA HIS A 225 4.69 -24.81 13.77
C HIS A 225 3.16 -24.98 13.95
N SER A 226 2.60 -26.06 13.40
CA SER A 226 1.20 -26.42 13.59
C SER A 226 1.02 -27.40 14.73
N ASN A 227 0.46 -26.93 15.86
CA ASN A 227 0.16 -27.79 17.01
C ASN A 227 -0.80 -28.95 16.66
N ALA A 228 -1.70 -28.76 15.68
CA ALA A 228 -2.73 -29.74 15.33
C ALA A 228 -2.18 -30.86 14.43
N LEU A 229 -1.20 -30.54 13.58
CA LEU A 229 -0.59 -31.48 12.65
C LEU A 229 0.79 -31.98 13.11
N ASP A 230 1.32 -31.38 14.18
CA ASP A 230 2.66 -31.62 14.72
C ASP A 230 3.74 -31.56 13.62
N THR A 231 3.67 -30.52 12.77
CA THR A 231 4.58 -30.31 11.64
C THR A 231 4.81 -28.82 11.42
N ASP A 232 5.95 -28.51 10.81
CA ASP A 232 6.23 -27.17 10.33
C ASP A 232 5.34 -26.83 9.12
N LEU A 233 4.89 -25.58 9.09
CA LEU A 233 4.18 -24.95 8.00
C LEU A 233 4.94 -23.69 7.56
N TYR A 234 4.72 -23.32 6.31
CA TYR A 234 5.35 -22.16 5.70
C TYR A 234 4.28 -21.15 5.30
N LEU A 235 4.52 -19.87 5.57
CA LEU A 235 3.69 -18.83 4.97
C LEU A 235 4.05 -18.74 3.48
N ARG A 236 3.03 -18.62 2.63
CA ARG A 236 3.23 -18.62 1.18
C ARG A 236 4.10 -17.45 0.71
N ILE A 237 4.98 -17.76 -0.23
CA ILE A 237 5.80 -16.78 -0.96
C ILE A 237 5.13 -16.33 -2.27
N ALA A 238 4.23 -17.17 -2.80
CA ALA A 238 3.36 -16.93 -3.95
C ALA A 238 2.13 -17.89 -3.93
N PRO A 239 0.95 -17.49 -4.46
CA PRO A 239 -0.17 -18.40 -4.71
C PRO A 239 -0.08 -19.20 -6.03
N GLU A 240 0.89 -18.91 -6.91
CA GLU A 240 1.05 -19.48 -8.26
C GLU A 240 0.71 -20.97 -8.38
N LEU A 241 1.34 -21.84 -7.57
CA LEU A 241 1.16 -23.29 -7.71
C LEU A 241 -0.28 -23.74 -7.41
N PHE A 242 -1.03 -23.02 -6.57
CA PHE A 242 -2.43 -23.31 -6.27
C PHE A 242 -3.38 -22.71 -7.32
N LEU A 243 -3.04 -21.56 -7.88
CA LEU A 243 -3.79 -20.98 -8.99
C LEU A 243 -3.66 -21.85 -10.26
N LYS A 244 -2.47 -22.38 -10.55
CA LYS A 244 -2.28 -23.40 -11.61
C LYS A 244 -3.11 -24.66 -11.39
N ARG A 245 -3.19 -25.16 -10.15
CA ARG A 245 -4.11 -26.27 -9.79
C ARG A 245 -5.58 -25.92 -10.08
N SER A 246 -5.98 -24.66 -9.89
CA SER A 246 -7.34 -24.20 -10.23
C SER A 246 -7.59 -24.21 -11.74
N VAL A 247 -6.59 -23.82 -12.54
CA VAL A 247 -6.66 -23.89 -14.00
C VAL A 247 -6.74 -25.34 -14.50
N VAL A 248 -5.94 -26.24 -13.93
CA VAL A 248 -6.06 -27.70 -14.16
C VAL A 248 -7.47 -28.19 -13.83
N GLY A 249 -8.06 -27.70 -12.73
CA GLY A 249 -9.42 -28.00 -12.31
C GLY A 249 -10.53 -27.43 -13.22
N GLY A 250 -10.18 -26.66 -14.26
CA GLY A 250 -11.12 -26.09 -15.23
C GLY A 250 -11.54 -24.65 -14.96
N VAL A 251 -10.91 -23.94 -14.01
CA VAL A 251 -11.15 -22.50 -13.81
C VAL A 251 -10.30 -21.72 -14.82
N GLU A 252 -10.87 -21.47 -16.01
CA GLU A 252 -10.13 -20.91 -17.15
C GLU A 252 -9.57 -19.51 -16.92
N ARG A 253 -10.24 -18.67 -16.12
CA ARG A 253 -9.79 -17.31 -15.78
C ARG A 253 -9.88 -17.13 -14.27
N VAL A 254 -8.75 -17.14 -13.59
CA VAL A 254 -8.69 -17.13 -12.12
C VAL A 254 -7.74 -16.05 -11.65
N PHE A 255 -8.06 -15.40 -10.55
CA PHE A 255 -7.14 -14.47 -9.90
C PHE A 255 -7.25 -14.50 -8.38
N GLU A 256 -6.22 -14.01 -7.72
CA GLU A 256 -6.25 -13.73 -6.29
C GLU A 256 -5.57 -12.37 -6.01
N ILE A 257 -6.26 -11.51 -5.26
CA ILE A 257 -5.69 -10.28 -4.69
C ILE A 257 -5.57 -10.47 -3.18
N ASN A 258 -4.37 -10.83 -2.72
CA ASN A 258 -4.17 -11.07 -1.29
C ASN A 258 -2.69 -11.05 -0.90
N ARG A 259 -2.36 -11.49 0.32
CA ARG A 259 -1.03 -11.32 0.92
C ARG A 259 -0.04 -12.41 0.56
N ASN A 260 1.23 -12.02 0.37
CA ASN A 260 2.39 -12.90 0.34
C ASN A 260 3.39 -12.50 1.43
N PHE A 261 4.22 -13.46 1.83
CA PHE A 261 5.17 -13.31 2.93
C PHE A 261 6.54 -13.79 2.49
N ARG A 262 7.52 -12.88 2.42
CA ARG A 262 8.90 -13.19 2.05
C ARG A 262 9.84 -12.72 3.15
N ASN A 263 10.64 -13.63 3.69
CA ASN A 263 11.53 -13.41 4.83
C ASN A 263 12.86 -12.77 4.37
N GLU A 264 12.73 -11.55 3.87
CA GLU A 264 13.77 -10.77 3.19
C GLU A 264 13.92 -9.38 3.85
N GLY A 265 14.84 -8.57 3.30
CA GLY A 265 15.12 -7.21 3.78
C GLY A 265 13.92 -6.26 3.64
N ILE A 266 13.96 -5.15 4.40
CA ILE A 266 12.97 -4.07 4.32
C ILE A 266 13.64 -2.81 3.79
N ASP A 267 13.18 -2.28 2.67
CA ASP A 267 13.71 -1.06 2.05
C ASP A 267 12.57 -0.14 1.56
N SER A 268 12.84 0.69 0.53
CA SER A 268 11.87 1.63 -0.05
C SER A 268 10.84 0.96 -0.97
N SER A 269 11.09 -0.25 -1.46
CA SER A 269 10.25 -1.01 -2.39
C SER A 269 9.93 -2.45 -1.92
N HIS A 270 10.50 -2.91 -0.80
CA HIS A 270 10.29 -4.23 -0.20
C HIS A 270 9.71 -4.15 1.22
N SER A 271 8.70 -5.00 1.46
CA SER A 271 8.10 -5.27 2.76
C SER A 271 7.95 -6.79 2.93
N PRO A 272 8.28 -7.38 4.09
CA PRO A 272 8.22 -8.83 4.28
C PRO A 272 6.80 -9.39 4.15
N GLU A 273 5.80 -8.54 4.42
CA GLU A 273 4.39 -8.79 4.15
C GLU A 273 3.92 -7.76 3.13
N PHE A 274 3.38 -8.20 1.99
CA PHE A 274 2.93 -7.30 0.91
C PHE A 274 1.74 -7.89 0.15
N ALA A 275 0.95 -7.02 -0.47
CA ALA A 275 -0.20 -7.41 -1.27
C ALA A 275 0.18 -7.61 -2.73
N MET A 276 -0.27 -8.72 -3.32
CA MET A 276 -0.02 -9.07 -4.70
C MET A 276 -1.32 -9.44 -5.40
N LEU A 277 -1.41 -9.10 -6.67
CA LEU A 277 -2.35 -9.70 -7.61
C LEU A 277 -1.61 -10.80 -8.35
N GLU A 278 -2.18 -12.01 -8.40
CA GLU A 278 -1.84 -12.98 -9.44
C GLU A 278 -3.09 -13.33 -10.25
N ALA A 279 -2.95 -13.49 -11.56
CA ALA A 279 -4.03 -13.87 -12.46
C ALA A 279 -3.56 -14.86 -13.52
N TYR A 280 -4.39 -15.84 -13.85
CA TYR A 280 -4.13 -16.87 -14.85
C TYR A 280 -5.29 -16.98 -15.83
N GLN A 281 -4.96 -17.11 -17.11
CA GLN A 281 -5.91 -17.27 -18.20
C GLN A 281 -5.50 -18.44 -19.09
N ALA A 282 -6.32 -19.50 -19.10
CA ALA A 282 -6.26 -20.59 -20.05
C ALA A 282 -6.44 -20.07 -21.48
N TYR A 283 -5.73 -20.71 -22.40
CA TYR A 283 -5.59 -20.35 -23.81
C TYR A 283 -5.05 -18.93 -24.07
N GLY A 284 -4.42 -18.33 -23.05
CA GLY A 284 -3.61 -17.12 -23.17
C GLY A 284 -2.11 -17.43 -23.24
N ASP A 285 -1.32 -16.36 -23.36
CA ASP A 285 0.14 -16.38 -23.34
C ASP A 285 0.67 -15.08 -22.70
N TYR A 286 1.99 -14.92 -22.62
CA TYR A 286 2.60 -13.69 -22.10
C TYR A 286 2.18 -12.41 -22.85
N ASN A 287 1.81 -12.45 -24.13
CA ASN A 287 1.31 -11.26 -24.85
C ASN A 287 -0.08 -10.87 -24.34
N THR A 288 -0.95 -11.88 -24.18
CA THR A 288 -2.28 -11.71 -23.58
C THR A 288 -2.16 -11.08 -22.18
N MET A 289 -1.19 -11.54 -21.39
CA MET A 289 -0.93 -10.98 -20.06
C MET A 289 -0.38 -9.55 -20.10
N ALA A 290 0.41 -9.17 -21.12
CA ALA A 290 0.90 -7.81 -21.27
C ALA A 290 -0.26 -6.82 -21.53
N GLU A 291 -1.20 -7.19 -22.40
CA GLU A 291 -2.41 -6.41 -22.66
C GLU A 291 -3.29 -6.26 -21.41
N LEU A 292 -3.53 -7.38 -20.70
CA LEU A 292 -4.26 -7.38 -19.44
C LEU A 292 -3.61 -6.46 -18.41
N THR A 293 -2.30 -6.60 -18.20
CA THR A 293 -1.56 -5.82 -17.20
C THR A 293 -1.61 -4.33 -17.49
N ARG A 294 -1.39 -3.95 -18.75
CA ARG A 294 -1.51 -2.54 -19.18
C ARG A 294 -2.90 -1.98 -18.91
N ASN A 295 -3.95 -2.74 -19.27
CA ASN A 295 -5.32 -2.34 -19.00
C ASN A 295 -5.57 -2.14 -17.49
N LEU A 296 -5.14 -3.08 -16.65
CA LEU A 296 -5.33 -3.01 -15.19
C LEU A 296 -4.68 -1.77 -14.58
N VAL A 297 -3.43 -1.47 -14.98
CA VAL A 297 -2.70 -0.29 -14.48
C VAL A 297 -3.38 1.00 -14.95
N GLN A 298 -3.79 1.09 -16.21
CA GLN A 298 -4.47 2.27 -16.76
C GLN A 298 -5.84 2.50 -16.11
N GLN A 299 -6.61 1.45 -15.88
CA GLN A 299 -7.89 1.56 -15.17
C GLN A 299 -7.70 1.97 -13.72
N ALA A 300 -6.68 1.42 -13.02
CA ALA A 300 -6.35 1.85 -11.67
C ALA A 300 -5.93 3.32 -11.60
N ALA A 301 -5.16 3.81 -12.60
CA ALA A 301 -4.81 5.22 -12.72
C ALA A 301 -6.05 6.11 -12.88
N ILE A 302 -6.97 5.73 -13.78
CA ILE A 302 -8.22 6.46 -14.01
C ILE A 302 -9.11 6.44 -12.76
N ALA A 303 -9.23 5.31 -12.07
CA ALA A 303 -10.03 5.19 -10.86
C ALA A 303 -9.51 6.06 -9.70
N VAL A 304 -8.19 6.25 -9.62
CA VAL A 304 -7.55 7.04 -8.56
C VAL A 304 -7.46 8.52 -8.91
N GLY A 305 -7.07 8.86 -10.14
CA GLY A 305 -6.73 10.22 -10.57
C GLY A 305 -7.67 10.82 -11.61
N GLY A 306 -8.67 10.07 -12.08
CA GLY A 306 -9.59 10.49 -13.15
C GLY A 306 -8.99 10.44 -14.57
N SER A 307 -7.71 10.11 -14.69
CA SER A 307 -6.94 10.07 -15.94
C SER A 307 -5.86 9.00 -15.89
N ALA A 308 -5.40 8.54 -17.05
CA ALA A 308 -4.21 7.71 -17.17
C ALA A 308 -2.90 8.53 -17.06
N VAL A 309 -2.98 9.85 -17.07
CA VAL A 309 -1.88 10.74 -16.66
C VAL A 309 -2.08 11.08 -15.19
N VAL A 310 -1.21 10.56 -14.32
CA VAL A 310 -1.32 10.73 -12.87
C VAL A 310 -0.44 11.88 -12.39
N THR A 311 -0.87 12.56 -11.32
CA THR A 311 -0.05 13.55 -10.62
C THR A 311 0.56 12.91 -9.38
N HIS A 312 1.88 12.82 -9.34
CA HIS A 312 2.62 12.32 -8.18
C HIS A 312 2.61 13.31 -7.02
N ALA A 313 2.96 12.83 -5.83
CA ALA A 313 2.97 13.62 -4.61
C ALA A 313 3.91 14.84 -4.64
N ASP A 314 4.93 14.83 -5.51
CA ASP A 314 5.84 15.96 -5.74
C ASP A 314 5.36 16.96 -6.81
N GLY A 315 4.18 16.72 -7.39
CA GLY A 315 3.55 17.55 -8.42
C GLY A 315 3.94 17.19 -9.85
N ARG A 316 4.78 16.18 -10.07
CA ARG A 316 5.14 15.72 -11.41
C ARG A 316 3.99 14.96 -12.05
N GLU A 317 3.75 15.22 -13.34
CA GLU A 317 2.85 14.39 -14.14
C GLU A 317 3.59 13.16 -14.66
N PHE A 318 2.93 12.02 -14.64
CA PHE A 318 3.44 10.76 -15.16
C PHE A 318 2.40 10.09 -16.05
N ASP A 319 2.75 9.85 -17.31
CA ASP A 319 1.85 9.31 -18.32
C ASP A 319 1.89 7.78 -18.33
N LEU A 320 0.78 7.14 -17.95
CA LEU A 320 0.56 5.70 -18.03
C LEU A 320 -0.33 5.32 -19.23
N SER A 321 -0.76 6.28 -20.04
CA SER A 321 -1.67 6.07 -21.17
C SER A 321 -0.99 5.40 -22.37
N GLY A 322 -1.79 5.12 -23.40
CA GLY A 322 -1.30 4.61 -24.68
C GLY A 322 -0.77 3.18 -24.64
N GLU A 323 0.07 2.86 -25.62
CA GLU A 323 0.83 1.61 -25.73
C GLU A 323 2.21 1.81 -25.09
N TRP A 324 2.75 0.76 -24.49
CA TRP A 324 4.04 0.82 -23.82
C TRP A 324 5.14 0.20 -24.65
N ARG A 325 6.37 0.68 -24.44
CA ARG A 325 7.56 0.16 -25.12
C ARG A 325 7.71 -1.33 -24.79
N SER A 326 8.03 -2.14 -25.80
CA SER A 326 8.34 -3.55 -25.64
C SER A 326 9.70 -3.85 -26.26
N VAL A 327 10.60 -4.44 -25.49
CA VAL A 327 11.99 -4.75 -25.89
C VAL A 327 12.40 -6.12 -25.38
N SER A 328 13.43 -6.73 -25.96
CA SER A 328 14.03 -7.95 -25.42
C SER A 328 15.17 -7.61 -24.45
N LEU A 329 15.36 -8.44 -23.41
CA LEU A 329 16.44 -8.28 -22.42
C LEU A 329 17.82 -8.18 -23.10
N PHE A 330 18.13 -9.14 -23.96
CA PHE A 330 19.39 -9.18 -24.69
C PHE A 330 19.55 -8.03 -25.69
N GLY A 331 18.45 -7.53 -26.26
CA GLY A 331 18.47 -6.38 -27.16
C GLY A 331 18.92 -5.10 -26.43
N VAL A 332 18.27 -4.77 -25.31
CA VAL A 332 18.65 -3.57 -24.53
C VAL A 332 20.00 -3.71 -23.83
N LEU A 333 20.37 -4.94 -23.44
CA LEU A 333 21.71 -5.20 -22.91
C LEU A 333 22.79 -4.96 -23.98
N SER A 334 22.55 -5.41 -25.22
CA SER A 334 23.45 -5.16 -26.35
C SER A 334 23.61 -3.67 -26.65
N GLU A 335 22.50 -2.92 -26.63
CA GLU A 335 22.51 -1.46 -26.80
C GLU A 335 23.35 -0.78 -25.72
N ALA A 336 23.18 -1.18 -24.45
CA ALA A 336 23.91 -0.59 -23.32
C ALA A 336 25.41 -0.90 -23.34
N LEU A 337 25.79 -2.11 -23.78
CA LEU A 337 27.19 -2.53 -23.88
C LEU A 337 27.88 -2.03 -25.17
N GLY A 338 27.10 -1.63 -26.18
CA GLY A 338 27.61 -1.26 -27.50
C GLY A 338 28.14 -2.44 -28.32
N GLU A 339 27.87 -3.66 -27.88
CA GLU A 339 28.29 -4.92 -28.51
C GLU A 339 27.15 -5.93 -28.44
N GLU A 340 27.05 -6.81 -29.45
CA GLU A 340 25.99 -7.83 -29.49
C GLU A 340 26.18 -8.87 -28.38
N VAL A 341 25.15 -9.01 -27.55
CA VAL A 341 25.00 -10.06 -26.55
C VAL A 341 23.72 -10.83 -26.84
N THR A 342 23.81 -12.15 -26.82
CA THR A 342 22.68 -13.05 -27.05
C THR A 342 22.65 -14.10 -25.95
N VAL A 343 21.58 -14.90 -25.92
CA VAL A 343 21.48 -16.07 -25.03
C VAL A 343 22.60 -17.10 -25.25
N ARG A 344 23.28 -17.06 -26.40
CA ARG A 344 24.39 -17.95 -26.75
C ARG A 344 25.76 -17.37 -26.39
N THR A 345 25.81 -16.14 -25.89
CA THR A 345 27.07 -15.51 -25.48
C THR A 345 27.70 -16.31 -24.33
N GLU A 346 28.97 -16.65 -24.49
CA GLU A 346 29.67 -17.46 -23.49
C GLU A 346 29.83 -16.70 -22.17
N ARG A 347 29.74 -17.44 -21.05
CA ARG A 347 29.91 -16.89 -19.69
C ARG A 347 31.20 -16.09 -19.54
N ALA A 348 32.30 -16.55 -20.13
CA ALA A 348 33.59 -15.85 -20.06
C ALA A 348 33.50 -14.41 -20.58
N ARG A 349 32.77 -14.20 -21.69
CA ARG A 349 32.57 -12.87 -22.26
C ARG A 349 31.69 -11.99 -21.38
N LEU A 350 30.66 -12.56 -20.77
CA LEU A 350 29.79 -11.85 -19.82
C LEU A 350 30.56 -11.41 -18.56
N VAL A 351 31.50 -12.23 -18.07
CA VAL A 351 32.38 -11.86 -16.95
C VAL A 351 33.26 -10.66 -17.31
N GLU A 352 33.80 -10.60 -18.54
CA GLU A 352 34.56 -9.43 -18.98
C GLU A 352 33.71 -8.15 -18.99
N TYR A 353 32.43 -8.23 -19.35
CA TYR A 353 31.53 -7.07 -19.24
C TYR A 353 31.26 -6.70 -17.78
N ALA A 354 31.05 -7.68 -16.90
CA ALA A 354 30.86 -7.46 -15.47
C ALA A 354 32.06 -6.74 -14.83
N ASP A 355 33.28 -7.19 -15.16
CA ASP A 355 34.51 -6.57 -14.70
C ASP A 355 34.65 -5.11 -15.18
N LYS A 356 34.24 -4.81 -16.43
CA LYS A 356 34.28 -3.45 -16.98
C LYS A 356 33.34 -2.49 -16.26
N VAL A 357 32.22 -2.99 -15.74
CA VAL A 357 31.19 -2.16 -15.08
C VAL A 357 31.27 -2.24 -13.55
N GLY A 358 32.23 -3.00 -13.01
CA GLY A 358 32.44 -3.14 -11.57
C GLY A 358 31.41 -4.03 -10.87
N LEU A 359 30.71 -4.89 -11.61
CA LEU A 359 29.72 -5.82 -11.07
C LEU A 359 30.43 -7.03 -10.43
N ALA A 360 30.15 -7.31 -9.17
CA ALA A 360 30.66 -8.49 -8.50
C ALA A 360 29.95 -9.75 -9.00
N VAL A 361 30.70 -10.72 -9.54
CA VAL A 361 30.15 -11.95 -10.11
C VAL A 361 30.21 -13.08 -9.08
N ASP A 362 29.06 -13.69 -8.77
CA ASP A 362 29.03 -14.95 -8.02
C ASP A 362 29.51 -16.10 -8.93
N PRO A 363 30.49 -16.92 -8.51
CA PRO A 363 30.92 -18.11 -9.25
C PRO A 363 29.80 -19.10 -9.57
N LYS A 364 28.69 -19.09 -8.82
CA LYS A 364 27.51 -19.94 -9.02
C LYS A 364 26.63 -19.49 -10.19
N TRP A 365 26.73 -18.24 -10.63
CA TRP A 365 25.91 -17.73 -11.73
C TRP A 365 26.33 -18.35 -13.06
N GLY A 366 25.35 -18.94 -13.77
CA GLY A 366 25.50 -19.28 -15.17
C GLY A 366 25.33 -18.06 -16.08
N PRO A 367 25.43 -18.24 -17.41
CA PRO A 367 25.38 -17.15 -18.38
C PRO A 367 24.04 -16.39 -18.35
N GLY A 368 22.92 -17.08 -18.12
CA GLY A 368 21.61 -16.44 -18.06
C GLY A 368 21.49 -15.49 -16.88
N LYS A 369 21.82 -15.97 -15.68
CA LYS A 369 21.78 -15.13 -14.47
C LYS A 369 22.75 -13.96 -14.55
N LEU A 370 23.95 -14.17 -15.07
CA LEU A 370 24.93 -13.09 -15.25
C LEU A 370 24.45 -12.02 -16.26
N ALA A 371 23.75 -12.42 -17.33
CA ALA A 371 23.15 -11.47 -18.26
C ALA A 371 22.02 -10.64 -17.61
N GLU A 372 21.21 -11.25 -16.73
CA GLU A 372 20.20 -10.51 -15.94
C GLU A 372 20.85 -9.50 -15.00
N GLU A 373 21.88 -9.88 -14.26
CA GLU A 373 22.58 -8.97 -13.32
C GLU A 373 23.25 -7.79 -14.05
N LEU A 374 23.81 -8.04 -15.24
CA LEU A 374 24.31 -6.96 -16.11
C LEU A 374 23.18 -6.04 -16.59
N PHE A 375 22.03 -6.62 -16.95
CA PHE A 375 20.85 -5.85 -17.35
C PHE A 375 20.31 -4.99 -16.19
N GLU A 376 20.23 -5.56 -14.98
CA GLU A 376 19.81 -4.86 -13.76
C GLU A 376 20.71 -3.66 -13.45
N GLU A 377 22.03 -3.84 -13.55
CA GLU A 377 23.00 -2.76 -13.29
C GLU A 377 22.98 -1.68 -14.38
N LEU A 378 22.92 -2.07 -15.65
CA LEU A 378 23.18 -1.15 -16.77
C LEU A 378 21.93 -0.52 -17.38
N VAL A 379 20.79 -1.22 -17.33
CA VAL A 379 19.59 -0.84 -18.09
C VAL A 379 18.47 -0.35 -17.20
N VAL A 380 18.18 -1.06 -16.10
CA VAL A 380 17.02 -0.77 -15.22
C VAL A 380 16.99 0.68 -14.71
N PRO A 381 18.12 1.32 -14.30
CA PRO A 381 18.11 2.73 -13.88
C PRO A 381 17.59 3.69 -14.96
N GLY A 382 17.73 3.34 -16.24
CA GLY A 382 17.25 4.11 -17.39
C GLY A 382 15.77 3.88 -17.75
N LEU A 383 15.12 2.86 -17.22
CA LEU A 383 13.74 2.48 -17.55
C LEU A 383 12.71 3.33 -16.79
N GLN A 384 12.62 4.61 -17.14
CA GLN A 384 11.74 5.57 -16.46
C GLN A 384 10.27 5.49 -16.92
N ALA A 385 10.04 5.34 -18.23
CA ALA A 385 8.70 5.14 -18.79
C ALA A 385 8.28 3.66 -18.73
N PRO A 386 6.97 3.36 -18.69
CA PRO A 386 6.49 1.98 -18.70
C PRO A 386 7.06 1.18 -19.86
N THR A 387 7.81 0.12 -19.55
CA THR A 387 8.51 -0.70 -20.54
C THR A 387 8.38 -2.17 -20.18
N PHE A 388 7.84 -2.96 -21.12
CA PHE A 388 7.91 -4.42 -21.07
C PHE A 388 9.30 -4.85 -21.56
N VAL A 389 10.08 -5.48 -20.68
CA VAL A 389 11.30 -6.18 -21.05
C VAL A 389 10.95 -7.65 -21.16
N ARG A 390 11.27 -8.27 -22.31
CA ARG A 390 10.79 -9.60 -22.70
C ARG A 390 11.93 -10.57 -22.96
N ASP A 391 11.54 -11.84 -23.03
CA ASP A 391 12.36 -12.96 -23.50
C ASP A 391 13.60 -13.15 -22.61
N TYR A 392 13.33 -13.50 -21.35
CA TYR A 392 14.35 -13.76 -20.32
C TYR A 392 15.07 -15.08 -20.58
N PRO A 393 16.28 -15.27 -20.02
CA PRO A 393 16.95 -16.56 -20.03
C PRO A 393 16.09 -17.67 -19.42
N GLU A 394 16.08 -18.85 -20.06
CA GLU A 394 15.34 -20.00 -19.55
C GLU A 394 15.96 -20.57 -18.25
N GLU A 395 17.25 -20.28 -18.01
CA GLU A 395 18.01 -20.68 -16.82
C GLU A 395 17.38 -20.15 -15.52
N THR A 396 16.87 -18.92 -15.55
CA THR A 396 16.32 -18.17 -14.42
C THR A 396 14.79 -18.18 -14.37
N SER A 397 14.16 -18.90 -15.30
CA SER A 397 12.70 -18.91 -15.50
C SER A 397 12.10 -20.31 -15.32
N PRO A 398 12.18 -20.94 -14.13
CA PRO A 398 11.90 -22.37 -13.93
C PRO A 398 10.43 -22.79 -14.09
N LEU A 399 9.49 -21.83 -14.04
CA LEU A 399 8.05 -22.06 -14.19
C LEU A 399 7.49 -21.52 -15.52
N THR A 400 8.36 -20.95 -16.35
CA THR A 400 8.01 -20.31 -17.63
C THR A 400 8.32 -21.26 -18.79
N ARG A 401 7.46 -21.27 -19.79
CA ARG A 401 7.69 -22.02 -21.02
C ARG A 401 8.86 -21.43 -21.81
N GLY A 402 9.72 -22.30 -22.35
CA GLY A 402 10.74 -21.92 -23.32
C GLY A 402 10.15 -21.18 -24.53
N HIS A 403 10.92 -20.24 -25.08
CA HIS A 403 10.50 -19.37 -26.16
C HIS A 403 10.17 -20.16 -27.43
N ARG A 404 9.03 -19.86 -28.06
CA ARG A 404 8.55 -20.61 -29.24
C ARG A 404 9.47 -20.57 -30.46
N GLY A 405 10.36 -19.58 -30.55
CA GLY A 405 11.22 -19.35 -31.71
C GLY A 405 12.73 -19.29 -31.46
N GLU A 406 13.19 -19.17 -30.21
CA GLU A 406 14.61 -18.92 -29.88
C GLU A 406 15.02 -19.80 -28.70
N PRO A 407 15.72 -20.92 -28.93
CA PRO A 407 16.16 -21.81 -27.86
C PRO A 407 17.05 -21.11 -26.83
N GLY A 408 16.83 -21.41 -25.55
CA GLY A 408 17.53 -20.82 -24.42
C GLY A 408 16.85 -19.60 -23.80
N LEU A 409 15.87 -19.00 -24.50
CA LEU A 409 15.00 -17.97 -23.94
C LEU A 409 13.69 -18.59 -23.40
N ALA A 410 12.99 -17.85 -22.56
CA ALA A 410 11.65 -18.17 -22.05
C ALA A 410 10.67 -17.04 -22.38
N GLU A 411 9.39 -17.37 -22.59
CA GLU A 411 8.33 -16.38 -22.82
C GLU A 411 7.90 -15.73 -21.50
N LYS A 412 8.80 -14.95 -20.93
CA LYS A 412 8.62 -14.13 -19.74
C LYS A 412 8.76 -12.66 -20.13
N TRP A 413 7.99 -11.80 -19.47
CA TRP A 413 8.31 -10.38 -19.42
C TRP A 413 8.24 -9.85 -18.00
N ASP A 414 9.04 -8.83 -17.73
CA ASP A 414 8.91 -7.97 -16.56
C ASP A 414 8.55 -6.55 -17.03
N LEU A 415 7.65 -5.90 -16.30
CA LEU A 415 7.20 -4.53 -16.54
C LEU A 415 7.96 -3.60 -15.61
N TYR A 416 8.77 -2.72 -16.19
CA TYR A 416 9.48 -1.68 -15.45
C TYR A 416 8.76 -0.35 -15.57
N VAL A 417 8.61 0.34 -14.44
CA VAL A 417 8.02 1.67 -14.32
C VAL A 417 8.86 2.47 -13.32
N LEU A 418 9.33 3.67 -13.69
CA LEU A 418 10.15 4.52 -12.82
C LEU A 418 11.40 3.82 -12.25
N GLY A 419 12.01 2.93 -13.04
CA GLY A 419 13.21 2.19 -12.66
C GLY A 419 13.00 1.07 -11.65
N PHE A 420 11.75 0.63 -11.38
CA PHE A 420 11.47 -0.56 -10.59
C PHE A 420 10.56 -1.54 -11.32
N GLU A 421 10.68 -2.82 -10.98
CA GLU A 421 9.81 -3.88 -11.49
C GLU A 421 8.42 -3.80 -10.83
N LEU A 422 7.39 -3.58 -11.63
CA LEU A 422 5.99 -3.49 -11.18
C LEU A 422 5.26 -4.84 -11.26
N ALA A 423 5.47 -5.58 -12.34
CA ALA A 423 4.76 -6.81 -12.64
C ALA A 423 5.62 -7.74 -13.49
N THR A 424 5.26 -9.03 -13.49
CA THR A 424 5.87 -10.08 -14.32
C THR A 424 4.76 -10.95 -14.93
N ALA A 425 5.02 -11.58 -16.07
CA ALA A 425 4.11 -12.59 -16.62
C ALA A 425 4.79 -13.59 -17.54
N TYR A 426 4.15 -14.74 -17.68
CA TYR A 426 4.65 -15.93 -18.35
C TYR A 426 3.66 -16.43 -19.40
N SER A 427 4.18 -17.05 -20.45
CA SER A 427 3.50 -18.23 -21.02
C SER A 427 3.86 -19.41 -20.13
N GLU A 428 2.86 -20.00 -19.50
CA GLU A 428 3.08 -20.97 -18.42
C GLU A 428 3.72 -22.26 -18.93
N LEU A 429 4.66 -22.80 -18.15
CA LEU A 429 5.19 -24.13 -18.40
C LEU A 429 4.12 -25.18 -18.01
N VAL A 430 3.45 -25.72 -19.02
CA VAL A 430 2.37 -26.70 -18.83
C VAL A 430 2.78 -28.15 -19.08
N ASP A 431 4.00 -28.38 -19.58
CA ASP A 431 4.55 -29.73 -19.79
C ASP A 431 5.07 -30.30 -18.46
N PRO A 432 4.42 -31.34 -17.89
CA PRO A 432 4.79 -31.88 -16.59
C PRO A 432 6.16 -32.58 -16.59
N VAL A 433 6.62 -33.08 -17.76
CA VAL A 433 7.93 -33.75 -17.87
C VAL A 433 9.03 -32.72 -17.76
N VAL A 434 8.94 -31.64 -18.54
CA VAL A 434 9.90 -30.53 -18.47
C VAL A 434 9.81 -29.82 -17.12
N GLN A 435 8.60 -29.63 -16.57
CA GLN A 435 8.43 -29.02 -15.25
C GLN A 435 9.15 -29.83 -14.15
N ARG A 436 9.09 -31.17 -14.21
CA ARG A 436 9.83 -32.04 -13.30
C ARG A 436 11.34 -31.87 -13.45
N GLU A 437 11.86 -31.81 -14.67
CA GLU A 437 13.29 -31.56 -14.92
C GLU A 437 13.76 -30.23 -14.31
N ARG A 438 12.96 -29.15 -14.46
CA ARG A 438 13.24 -27.82 -13.88
C ARG A 438 13.25 -27.85 -12.36
N LEU A 439 12.25 -28.47 -11.73
CA LEU A 439 12.18 -28.55 -10.26
C LEU A 439 13.27 -29.45 -9.68
N VAL A 440 13.69 -30.51 -10.38
CA VAL A 440 14.83 -31.33 -9.97
C VAL A 440 16.14 -30.53 -10.05
N ALA A 441 16.34 -29.74 -11.12
CA ALA A 441 17.50 -28.86 -11.23
C ALA A 441 17.53 -27.81 -10.11
N GLN A 442 16.39 -27.20 -9.78
CA GLN A 442 16.24 -26.28 -8.64
C GLN A 442 16.53 -26.96 -7.30
N ALA A 443 16.01 -28.16 -7.05
CA ALA A 443 16.30 -28.92 -5.83
C ALA A 443 17.80 -29.26 -5.69
N GLN A 444 18.52 -29.47 -6.81
CA GLN A 444 19.97 -29.64 -6.80
C GLN A 444 20.73 -28.35 -6.49
N LEU A 445 20.19 -27.18 -6.84
CA LEU A 445 20.73 -25.88 -6.41
C LEU A 445 20.53 -25.70 -4.90
N ALA A 446 19.34 -26.03 -4.39
CA ALA A 446 19.06 -26.01 -2.95
C ALA A 446 20.01 -26.91 -2.16
N ALA A 447 20.27 -28.13 -2.63
CA ALA A 447 21.25 -29.04 -2.03
C ALA A 447 22.70 -28.50 -2.04
N ARG A 448 23.00 -27.52 -2.90
CA ARG A 448 24.29 -26.81 -3.00
C ARG A 448 24.31 -25.49 -2.22
N GLY A 449 23.30 -25.24 -1.39
CA GLY A 449 23.23 -24.08 -0.50
C GLY A 449 22.63 -22.82 -1.14
N ASP A 450 21.74 -22.99 -2.12
CA ASP A 450 20.82 -21.93 -2.56
C ASP A 450 19.52 -22.02 -1.77
N ASP A 451 19.39 -21.21 -0.71
CA ASP A 451 18.25 -21.24 0.21
C ASP A 451 16.95 -20.69 -0.42
N GLU A 452 17.02 -20.11 -1.62
CA GLU A 452 15.89 -19.53 -2.35
C GLU A 452 15.40 -20.40 -3.51
N ALA A 453 16.16 -21.44 -3.88
CA ALA A 453 15.81 -22.35 -4.95
C ALA A 453 14.50 -23.13 -4.66
N MET A 454 13.72 -23.37 -5.71
CA MET A 454 12.44 -24.05 -5.60
C MET A 454 12.60 -25.51 -5.17
N ARG A 455 11.69 -25.96 -4.30
CA ARG A 455 11.60 -27.37 -3.87
C ARG A 455 10.73 -28.18 -4.83
N LEU A 456 10.98 -29.48 -4.91
CA LEU A 456 10.18 -30.40 -5.70
C LEU A 456 8.81 -30.64 -5.03
N ASP A 457 7.74 -30.13 -5.64
CA ASP A 457 6.36 -30.36 -5.22
C ASP A 457 5.73 -31.49 -6.07
N GLU A 458 5.71 -32.70 -5.53
CA GLU A 458 5.12 -33.88 -6.21
C GLU A 458 3.61 -33.78 -6.38
N ASP A 459 2.91 -33.06 -5.50
CA ASP A 459 1.45 -32.88 -5.66
C ASP A 459 1.14 -31.89 -6.78
N PHE A 460 1.95 -30.84 -6.92
CA PHE A 460 1.86 -29.93 -8.05
C PHE A 460 2.12 -30.64 -9.36
N LEU A 461 3.19 -31.44 -9.45
CA LEU A 461 3.48 -32.23 -10.65
C LEU A 461 2.35 -33.20 -10.98
N ARG A 462 1.79 -33.88 -9.98
CA ARG A 462 0.60 -34.74 -10.16
C ARG A 462 -0.57 -33.95 -10.74
N ALA A 463 -0.83 -32.73 -10.29
CA ALA A 463 -1.88 -31.90 -10.85
C ALA A 463 -1.60 -31.58 -12.33
N MET A 464 -0.37 -31.18 -12.67
CA MET A 464 0.04 -30.91 -14.05
C MET A 464 -0.10 -32.14 -14.96
N GLU A 465 0.14 -33.35 -14.42
CA GLU A 465 -0.02 -34.63 -15.12
C GLU A 465 -1.50 -34.95 -15.47
N TYR A 466 -2.49 -34.34 -14.81
CA TYR A 466 -3.90 -34.40 -15.24
C TYR A 466 -4.20 -33.49 -16.45
N GLY A 467 -3.25 -32.66 -16.85
CA GLY A 467 -3.32 -31.79 -18.02
C GLY A 467 -3.72 -30.36 -17.67
N MET A 468 -2.74 -29.46 -17.63
CA MET A 468 -2.99 -28.01 -17.63
C MET A 468 -3.11 -27.52 -19.08
N PRO A 469 -4.18 -26.80 -19.47
CA PRO A 469 -4.25 -26.16 -20.79
C PRO A 469 -3.14 -25.10 -20.92
N PRO A 470 -2.65 -24.78 -22.14
CA PRO A 470 -1.78 -23.64 -22.36
C PRO A 470 -2.36 -22.40 -21.69
N ALA A 471 -1.57 -21.64 -20.95
CA ALA A 471 -2.07 -20.48 -20.21
C ALA A 471 -1.04 -19.36 -20.17
N GLY A 472 -1.53 -18.14 -19.99
CA GLY A 472 -0.73 -17.02 -19.54
C GLY A 472 -1.03 -16.75 -18.07
N GLY A 473 0.00 -16.48 -17.27
CA GLY A 473 -0.14 -16.04 -15.87
C GLY A 473 0.67 -14.79 -15.61
N MET A 474 0.19 -13.94 -14.71
CA MET A 474 0.83 -12.68 -14.33
C MET A 474 0.81 -12.47 -12.83
N GLY A 475 1.82 -11.76 -12.32
CA GLY A 475 1.92 -11.28 -10.96
C GLY A 475 2.19 -9.77 -10.93
N MET A 476 1.51 -9.02 -10.07
CA MET A 476 1.74 -7.58 -9.87
C MET A 476 1.70 -7.20 -8.40
N GLY A 477 2.75 -6.53 -7.93
CA GLY A 477 2.79 -5.99 -6.57
C GLY A 477 1.84 -4.81 -6.44
N ILE A 478 0.79 -4.93 -5.61
CA ILE A 478 -0.20 -3.86 -5.42
C ILE A 478 0.42 -2.66 -4.72
N ASP A 479 1.36 -2.89 -3.81
CA ASP A 479 2.05 -1.81 -3.11
C ASP A 479 2.97 -1.03 -4.08
N ARG A 480 3.60 -1.72 -5.05
CA ARG A 480 4.39 -1.12 -6.14
C ARG A 480 3.51 -0.43 -7.18
N LEU A 481 2.31 -0.94 -7.47
CA LEU A 481 1.32 -0.23 -8.28
C LEU A 481 1.00 1.13 -7.66
N LEU A 482 0.77 1.18 -6.34
CA LEU A 482 0.55 2.45 -5.65
C LEU A 482 1.76 3.38 -5.72
N MET A 483 2.99 2.85 -5.69
CA MET A 483 4.20 3.66 -5.94
C MET A 483 4.15 4.28 -7.33
N ALA A 484 3.81 3.51 -8.37
CA ALA A 484 3.71 4.01 -9.74
C ALA A 484 2.62 5.08 -9.92
N LEU A 485 1.48 4.90 -9.26
CA LEU A 485 0.34 5.81 -9.33
C LEU A 485 0.55 7.12 -8.56
N THR A 486 1.35 7.10 -7.47
CA THR A 486 1.41 8.21 -6.51
C THR A 486 2.80 8.82 -6.34
N GLY A 487 3.85 8.16 -6.79
CA GLY A 487 5.25 8.56 -6.56
C GLY A 487 5.73 8.40 -5.11
N LEU A 488 4.94 7.74 -4.25
CA LEU A 488 5.27 7.52 -2.84
C LEU A 488 5.84 6.11 -2.63
N GLY A 489 6.82 5.96 -1.74
CA GLY A 489 7.43 4.66 -1.42
C GLY A 489 6.49 3.71 -0.66
N ILE A 490 6.86 2.43 -0.57
CA ILE A 490 6.01 1.35 -0.04
C ILE A 490 5.54 1.59 1.41
N ARG A 491 6.39 2.23 2.22
CA ARG A 491 6.09 2.55 3.63
C ARG A 491 5.01 3.62 3.78
N GLU A 492 4.76 4.44 2.75
CA GLU A 492 3.67 5.42 2.75
C GLU A 492 2.36 4.82 2.20
N THR A 493 2.44 3.79 1.34
CA THR A 493 1.28 3.14 0.72
C THR A 493 0.69 2.01 1.55
N ILE A 494 1.47 1.44 2.47
CA ILE A 494 1.03 0.50 3.50
C ILE A 494 0.57 1.27 4.74
N LEU A 495 -0.65 0.97 5.20
CA LEU A 495 -1.25 1.65 6.35
C LEU A 495 -0.42 1.44 7.62
N PHE A 496 -0.08 0.19 7.93
CA PHE A 496 0.72 -0.19 9.09
C PHE A 496 1.95 -1.02 8.65
N PRO A 497 3.03 -0.37 8.19
CA PRO A 497 4.25 -1.09 7.81
C PRO A 497 4.88 -1.74 9.04
N LEU A 498 5.52 -2.90 8.86
CA LEU A 498 6.28 -3.54 9.93
C LEU A 498 7.44 -2.64 10.36
N VAL A 499 7.54 -2.40 11.67
CA VAL A 499 8.62 -1.63 12.30
C VAL A 499 9.39 -2.49 13.28
N ARG A 500 10.67 -2.19 13.47
CA ARG A 500 11.41 -2.78 14.59
C ARG A 500 10.76 -2.34 15.92
N PRO A 501 10.61 -3.26 16.89
CA PRO A 501 10.14 -2.91 18.23
C PRO A 501 10.95 -1.76 18.85
N GLU A 502 10.32 -1.02 19.77
CA GLU A 502 10.98 0.02 20.57
C GLU A 502 11.88 -0.56 21.67
#